data_AF-A0A2D6X6U3-F1
#
_entry.id   AF-A0A2D6X6U3-F1
#
_cell.length_a   1.000
_cell.length_b   1.000
_cell.length_c   1.000
_cell.angle_alpha   90.00
_cell.angle_beta   90.00
_cell.angle_gamma   90.00
#
_symmetry.space_group_name_H-M   'P 1'
#
loop_
_entity.id
_entity.type
_entity.pdbx_description
1 polymer ?
#
loop_
_entity_poly.entity_id
_entity_poly.type
_entity_poly.pdbx_seq_one_letter_code
_entity_poly.pdbx_strand_id
1 'polypeptide(L)'
;MAYEISNYEAFQSGGYSSLNPDYGNFVGHRINAGAIGSPTGIQTANQLNEVIARMREGVKNIELQPIQQDVFDQIPKQHFQEIRALMKLSGVKPSVHAPMIDPAGFDPEKGYRGDIAREDAERKLFSVIEKSRELDPQGNTPVVIHSSSGIPGREWRPKEGTKPGEEERFEEWRGMAINQETGQITDIKREKLFRPSHPEDLDLEAKEGTEMSPELRIHSINAGEWENKLIELAQFKKHANEIMGDAPLVLGEESHLPAIPENTNALGKIDPRKAEAYNKMRDADIFLENTKLGFDAAFEKAFKYGKPEQREMLKDIAEEYNNKMKEASVPLKIKDGREIDVPVIGAPSKKREALNQAIHRLASIVPPETFVPVEEFAMDKTATTLGNLAAKSYEKYGKNAPVLAIENMYSGFAFSRAE
;
A
#
# COMPACT_ATOMS: atom_id res chain seq x y z
N MET A 1 -18.74 -29.92 46.66
CA MET A 1 -19.14 -28.72 45.89
C MET A 1 -17.89 -27.91 45.62
N ALA A 2 -17.20 -28.23 44.53
CA ALA A 2 -16.10 -27.45 44.01
C ALA A 2 -16.62 -26.80 42.72
N TYR A 3 -16.55 -25.49 42.63
CA TYR A 3 -16.92 -24.73 41.45
C TYR A 3 -15.88 -25.00 40.35
N GLU A 4 -16.32 -25.62 39.24
CA GLU A 4 -15.58 -25.57 37.98
C GLU A 4 -15.64 -24.14 37.45
N ILE A 5 -14.50 -23.46 37.51
CA ILE A 5 -14.28 -22.24 36.74
C ILE A 5 -13.92 -22.70 35.33
N SER A 6 -14.92 -22.85 34.47
CA SER A 6 -14.71 -22.89 33.03
C SER A 6 -14.43 -21.45 32.58
N ASN A 7 -13.17 -21.17 32.24
CA ASN A 7 -12.81 -19.94 31.53
C ASN A 7 -13.42 -20.03 30.12
N TYR A 8 -14.42 -19.20 29.85
CA TYR A 8 -15.09 -19.09 28.54
C TYR A 8 -14.28 -18.31 27.48
N GLU A 9 -13.01 -17.99 27.74
CA GLU A 9 -12.16 -17.15 26.87
C GLU A 9 -10.86 -17.85 26.38
N ALA A 10 -10.83 -19.18 26.33
CA ALA A 10 -9.75 -19.89 25.66
C ALA A 10 -10.20 -20.28 24.23
N PHE A 11 -9.78 -19.50 23.22
CA PHE A 11 -9.95 -19.86 21.80
C PHE A 11 -9.18 -21.13 21.41
N GLN A 12 -8.29 -21.62 22.27
CA GLN A 12 -7.78 -22.98 22.21
C GLN A 12 -8.33 -23.75 23.40
N SER A 13 -9.36 -24.58 23.15
CA SER A 13 -9.70 -25.64 24.10
C SER A 13 -8.43 -26.47 24.33
N GLY A 14 -7.97 -26.58 25.58
CA GLY A 14 -6.82 -27.40 25.93
C GLY A 14 -6.93 -28.77 25.25
N GLY A 15 -6.00 -29.05 24.35
CA GLY A 15 -6.08 -30.22 23.48
C GLY A 15 -6.02 -31.52 24.27
N TYR A 16 -6.77 -32.53 23.82
CA TYR A 16 -6.65 -33.90 24.29
C TYR A 16 -5.19 -34.36 24.23
N SER A 17 -4.71 -35.05 25.27
CA SER A 17 -3.37 -35.63 25.25
C SER A 17 -3.31 -36.72 24.19
N SER A 18 -2.75 -36.39 23.02
CA SER A 18 -2.57 -37.30 21.88
C SER A 18 -1.57 -38.44 22.15
N LEU A 19 -0.96 -38.46 23.35
CA LEU A 19 0.08 -39.39 23.77
C LEU A 19 -0.38 -40.38 24.86
N ASN A 20 -1.56 -40.19 25.48
CA ASN A 20 -2.06 -41.10 26.51
C ASN A 20 -3.02 -42.15 25.92
N PRO A 21 -2.67 -43.44 25.91
CA PRO A 21 -3.52 -44.49 25.31
C PRO A 21 -4.82 -44.75 26.07
N ASP A 22 -4.92 -44.38 27.36
CA ASP A 22 -6.05 -44.72 28.23
C ASP A 22 -7.02 -43.55 28.46
N TYR A 23 -6.77 -42.38 27.87
CA TYR A 23 -7.56 -41.17 28.14
C TYR A 23 -8.73 -41.03 27.16
N GLY A 24 -9.89 -41.56 27.56
CA GLY A 24 -11.18 -41.38 26.89
C GLY A 24 -11.39 -42.26 25.65
N ASN A 25 -12.63 -42.30 25.15
CA ASN A 25 -12.99 -42.95 23.88
C ASN A 25 -12.41 -42.16 22.69
N PHE A 26 -11.10 -42.19 22.52
CA PHE A 26 -10.39 -41.45 21.48
C PHE A 26 -10.58 -42.11 20.10
N VAL A 27 -11.35 -41.45 19.23
CA VAL A 27 -11.62 -41.83 17.83
C VAL A 27 -10.74 -41.07 16.82
N GLY A 28 -9.79 -40.26 17.30
CA GLY A 28 -8.95 -39.37 16.47
C GLY A 28 -7.65 -39.98 15.93
N HIS A 29 -6.94 -39.21 15.11
CA HIS A 29 -5.61 -39.57 14.57
C HIS A 29 -4.53 -39.46 15.66
N ARG A 30 -3.74 -40.53 15.83
CA ARG A 30 -2.57 -40.55 16.72
C ARG A 30 -1.35 -40.01 15.98
N ILE A 31 -0.62 -39.07 16.58
CA ILE A 31 0.62 -38.53 16.00
C ILE A 31 1.74 -39.54 16.27
N ASN A 32 2.46 -39.95 15.23
CA ASN A 32 3.66 -40.78 15.40
C ASN A 32 4.72 -39.97 16.18
N ALA A 33 5.29 -40.53 17.25
CA ALA A 33 6.32 -39.84 18.04
C ALA A 33 7.52 -39.38 17.19
N GLY A 34 7.84 -40.07 16.09
CA GLY A 34 8.87 -39.66 15.13
C GLY A 34 8.50 -38.46 14.25
N ALA A 35 7.24 -38.00 14.28
CA ALA A 35 6.78 -36.79 13.62
C ALA A 35 6.91 -35.55 14.51
N ILE A 36 7.21 -35.71 15.80
CA ILE A 36 7.43 -34.60 16.73
C ILE A 36 8.74 -33.90 16.34
N GLY A 37 8.68 -32.59 16.19
CA GLY A 37 9.84 -31.74 15.96
C GLY A 37 10.15 -30.86 17.17
N SER A 38 11.34 -30.25 17.18
CA SER A 38 11.72 -29.26 18.20
C SER A 38 12.54 -28.14 17.56
N PRO A 39 12.26 -26.87 17.89
CA PRO A 39 13.04 -25.76 17.41
C PRO A 39 14.36 -25.60 18.18
N THR A 40 15.32 -24.98 17.53
CA THR A 40 16.54 -24.47 18.17
C THR A 40 16.30 -23.10 18.83
N GLY A 41 17.22 -22.67 19.69
CA GLY A 41 17.14 -21.35 20.32
C GLY A 41 17.19 -20.17 19.33
N ILE A 42 16.36 -19.17 19.58
CA ILE A 42 16.18 -18.01 18.68
C ILE A 42 17.24 -16.91 18.84
N GLN A 43 17.95 -16.90 19.97
CA GLN A 43 18.85 -15.83 20.39
C GLN A 43 20.34 -16.16 20.18
N THR A 44 20.66 -17.29 19.55
CA THR A 44 22.03 -17.78 19.45
C THR A 44 22.44 -18.03 18.00
N ALA A 45 23.63 -17.57 17.61
CA ALA A 45 24.23 -17.94 16.34
C ALA A 45 24.82 -19.37 16.36
N ASN A 46 25.00 -19.96 17.55
CA ASN A 46 25.56 -21.29 17.72
C ASN A 46 24.50 -22.39 17.52
N GLN A 47 23.89 -22.38 16.35
CA GLN A 47 22.83 -23.31 15.96
C GLN A 47 23.32 -24.77 15.90
N LEU A 48 24.61 -25.01 15.65
CA LEU A 48 25.19 -26.36 15.66
C LEU A 48 25.04 -27.03 17.03
N ASN A 49 25.35 -26.31 18.11
CA ASN A 49 25.21 -26.84 19.46
C ASN A 49 23.74 -27.07 19.84
N GLU A 50 22.82 -26.18 19.42
CA GLU A 50 21.38 -26.35 19.63
C GLU A 50 20.86 -27.62 18.93
N VAL A 51 21.27 -27.84 17.67
CA VAL A 51 20.93 -29.07 16.93
C VAL A 51 21.44 -30.30 17.68
N ILE A 52 22.70 -30.30 18.14
CA ILE A 52 23.26 -31.43 18.90
C ILE A 52 22.45 -31.69 20.18
N ALA A 53 22.01 -30.64 20.88
CA ALA A 53 21.19 -30.77 22.08
C ALA A 53 19.85 -31.46 21.77
N ARG A 54 19.11 -30.99 20.76
CA ARG A 54 17.85 -31.61 20.32
C ARG A 54 18.02 -33.04 19.83
N MET A 55 19.11 -33.34 19.14
CA MET A 55 19.44 -34.71 18.74
C MET A 55 19.64 -35.64 19.94
N ARG A 56 20.30 -35.16 21.01
CA ARG A 56 20.50 -35.92 22.26
C ARG A 56 19.19 -36.17 23.00
N GLU A 57 18.22 -35.26 22.87
CA GLU A 57 16.85 -35.42 23.37
C GLU A 57 16.04 -36.46 22.55
N GLY A 58 16.60 -36.99 21.45
CA GLY A 58 15.95 -37.99 20.60
C GLY A 58 15.05 -37.40 19.51
N VAL A 59 15.05 -36.08 19.34
CA VAL A 59 14.22 -35.38 18.33
C VAL A 59 14.67 -35.74 16.91
N LYS A 60 13.70 -36.05 16.03
CA LYS A 60 13.96 -36.46 14.64
C LYS A 60 13.76 -35.36 13.61
N ASN A 61 12.97 -34.34 13.92
CA ASN A 61 12.76 -33.18 13.05
C ASN A 61 13.20 -31.93 13.82
N ILE A 62 14.20 -31.20 13.30
CA ILE A 62 14.73 -30.02 13.98
C ILE A 62 14.55 -28.82 13.07
N GLU A 63 13.94 -27.77 13.60
CA GLU A 63 13.83 -26.48 12.91
C GLU A 63 14.90 -25.53 13.43
N LEU A 64 15.70 -24.99 12.51
CA LEU A 64 16.64 -23.93 12.81
C LEU A 64 15.85 -22.61 12.90
N GLN A 65 15.73 -22.03 14.10
CA GLN A 65 14.93 -20.82 14.34
C GLN A 65 15.71 -19.55 14.72
N PRO A 66 16.69 -19.08 13.94
CA PRO A 66 17.29 -17.77 14.15
C PRO A 66 16.33 -16.65 13.69
N ILE A 67 15.32 -16.36 14.52
CA ILE A 67 14.24 -15.38 14.25
C ILE A 67 14.79 -13.96 14.03
N GLN A 68 15.94 -13.63 14.63
CA GLN A 68 16.58 -12.33 14.48
C GLN A 68 17.54 -12.31 13.29
N GLN A 69 17.41 -11.30 12.43
CA GLN A 69 18.16 -11.23 11.17
C GLN A 69 19.67 -11.08 11.40
N ASP A 70 20.08 -10.25 12.36
CA ASP A 70 21.47 -10.04 12.76
C ASP A 70 22.12 -11.32 13.32
N VAL A 71 21.36 -12.12 14.06
CA VAL A 71 21.81 -13.45 14.51
C VAL A 71 21.98 -14.38 13.31
N PHE A 72 21.02 -14.42 12.38
CA PHE A 72 21.09 -15.27 11.20
C PHE A 72 22.29 -14.93 10.30
N ASP A 73 22.58 -13.65 10.13
CA ASP A 73 23.68 -13.16 9.31
C ASP A 73 25.05 -13.54 9.87
N GLN A 74 25.16 -13.71 11.20
CA GLN A 74 26.37 -14.16 11.87
C GLN A 74 26.62 -15.66 11.77
N ILE A 75 25.63 -16.49 11.41
CA ILE A 75 25.80 -17.94 11.33
C ILE A 75 26.70 -18.27 10.12
N PRO A 76 27.91 -18.82 10.32
CA PRO A 76 28.80 -19.16 9.22
C PRO A 76 28.22 -20.30 8.37
N LYS A 77 28.50 -20.31 7.07
CA LYS A 77 28.07 -21.41 6.18
C LYS A 77 28.58 -22.78 6.66
N GLN A 78 29.75 -22.81 7.30
CA GLN A 78 30.34 -24.01 7.90
C GLN A 78 29.42 -24.63 8.95
N HIS A 79 28.67 -23.85 9.73
CA HIS A 79 27.70 -24.44 10.68
C HIS A 79 26.63 -25.26 9.95
N PHE A 80 26.12 -24.77 8.82
CA PHE A 80 25.12 -25.50 8.02
C PHE A 80 25.71 -26.78 7.40
N GLN A 81 26.98 -26.76 6.97
CA GLN A 81 27.67 -27.94 6.44
C GLN A 81 27.89 -29.02 7.51
N GLU A 82 28.21 -28.60 8.73
CA GLU A 82 28.44 -29.51 9.85
C GLU A 82 27.12 -30.08 10.38
N ILE A 83 26.08 -29.25 10.47
CA ILE A 83 24.71 -29.69 10.77
C ILE A 83 24.26 -30.72 9.74
N ARG A 84 24.50 -30.50 8.45
CA ARG A 84 24.21 -31.48 7.39
C ARG A 84 24.93 -32.81 7.61
N ALA A 85 26.23 -32.77 7.96
CA ALA A 85 26.99 -33.98 8.21
C ALA A 85 26.37 -34.79 9.36
N LEU A 86 25.99 -34.12 10.46
CA LEU A 86 25.28 -34.73 11.59
C LEU A 86 23.92 -35.31 11.20
N MET A 87 23.15 -34.60 10.37
CA MET A 87 21.85 -35.04 9.89
C MET A 87 21.94 -36.31 9.04
N LYS A 88 22.92 -36.39 8.14
CA LYS A 88 23.19 -37.61 7.35
C LYS A 88 23.54 -38.82 8.22
N LEU A 89 24.30 -38.60 9.30
CA LEU A 89 24.71 -39.67 10.21
C LEU A 89 23.57 -40.14 11.12
N SER A 90 22.68 -39.23 11.54
CA SER A 90 21.65 -39.50 12.54
C SER A 90 20.25 -39.79 11.97
N GLY A 91 20.05 -39.47 10.68
CA GLY A 91 18.75 -39.53 10.02
C GLY A 91 17.78 -38.42 10.45
N VAL A 92 18.27 -37.38 11.11
CA VAL A 92 17.49 -36.21 11.53
C VAL A 92 17.20 -35.32 10.32
N LYS A 93 15.99 -34.74 10.26
CA LYS A 93 15.54 -33.90 9.15
C LYS A 93 15.54 -32.41 9.54
N PRO A 94 16.20 -31.53 8.77
CA PRO A 94 16.16 -30.09 8.99
C PRO A 94 14.91 -29.43 8.40
N SER A 95 14.53 -28.33 9.04
CA SER A 95 13.85 -27.20 8.41
C SER A 95 14.53 -25.91 8.86
N VAL A 96 14.29 -24.80 8.15
CA VAL A 96 14.82 -23.49 8.49
C VAL A 96 13.67 -22.51 8.59
N HIS A 97 13.57 -21.83 9.72
CA HIS A 97 12.69 -20.68 9.87
C HIS A 97 13.45 -19.42 9.45
N ALA A 98 12.89 -18.64 8.55
CA ALA A 98 13.46 -17.37 8.14
C ALA A 98 13.38 -16.34 9.27
N PRO A 99 14.28 -15.35 9.32
CA PRO A 99 14.13 -14.24 10.25
C PRO A 99 12.83 -13.46 10.02
N MET A 100 12.43 -12.68 11.02
CA MET A 100 11.29 -11.76 10.99
C MET A 100 11.48 -10.65 9.96
N ILE A 101 11.16 -10.95 8.70
CA ILE A 101 11.27 -10.04 7.56
C ILE A 101 9.91 -10.00 6.90
N ASP A 102 9.32 -8.81 6.82
CA ASP A 102 8.04 -8.62 6.15
C ASP A 102 8.21 -8.71 4.62
N PRO A 103 7.61 -9.71 3.94
CA PRO A 103 7.81 -9.87 2.50
C PRO A 103 7.21 -8.75 1.65
N ALA A 104 6.22 -8.02 2.19
CA ALA A 104 5.65 -6.85 1.54
C ALA A 104 6.53 -5.59 1.74
N GLY A 105 7.57 -5.64 2.56
CA GLY A 105 8.48 -4.51 2.79
C GLY A 105 7.95 -3.49 3.80
N PHE A 106 7.07 -3.92 4.70
CA PHE A 106 6.61 -3.08 5.80
C PHE A 106 7.62 -3.02 6.94
N ASP A 107 7.71 -1.84 7.54
CA ASP A 107 8.37 -1.59 8.81
C ASP A 107 7.29 -1.40 9.89
N PRO A 108 7.34 -2.11 11.03
CA PRO A 108 6.31 -2.04 12.06
C PRO A 108 6.06 -0.63 12.62
N GLU A 109 7.06 0.25 12.59
CA GLU A 109 6.95 1.62 13.11
C GLU A 109 6.65 2.65 12.02
N LYS A 110 7.13 2.41 10.80
CA LYS A 110 7.13 3.41 9.72
C LYS A 110 6.17 3.08 8.57
N GLY A 111 5.47 1.95 8.65
CA GLY A 111 4.55 1.51 7.61
C GLY A 111 5.27 1.02 6.36
N TYR A 112 4.66 1.20 5.19
CA TYR A 112 5.26 0.75 3.93
C TYR A 112 6.41 1.66 3.51
N ARG A 113 7.57 1.07 3.26
CA ARG A 113 8.82 1.79 2.97
C ARG A 113 9.13 1.91 1.46
N GLY A 114 8.16 1.60 0.60
CA GLY A 114 8.32 1.58 -0.85
C GLY A 114 8.93 0.28 -1.37
N ASP A 115 8.97 0.13 -2.70
CA ASP A 115 9.44 -1.11 -3.34
C ASP A 115 10.93 -1.41 -3.04
N ILE A 116 11.73 -0.40 -2.70
CA ILE A 116 13.13 -0.59 -2.29
C ILE A 116 13.25 -1.50 -1.06
N ALA A 117 12.35 -1.32 -0.07
CA ALA A 117 12.35 -2.15 1.13
C ALA A 117 11.83 -3.56 0.85
N ARG A 118 10.83 -3.70 -0.02
CA ARG A 118 10.34 -4.99 -0.50
C ARG A 118 11.45 -5.77 -1.22
N GLU A 119 12.20 -5.12 -2.10
CA GLU A 119 13.36 -5.71 -2.79
C GLU A 119 14.48 -6.08 -1.82
N ASP A 120 14.69 -5.31 -0.76
CA ASP A 120 15.64 -5.65 0.30
C ASP A 120 15.21 -6.89 1.09
N ALA A 121 13.93 -6.98 1.46
CA ALA A 121 13.33 -8.16 2.06
C ALA A 121 13.53 -9.39 1.15
N GLU A 122 13.28 -9.25 -0.16
CA GLU A 122 13.51 -10.29 -1.16
C GLU A 122 14.98 -10.75 -1.18
N ARG A 123 15.96 -9.83 -1.18
CA ARG A 123 17.39 -10.19 -1.13
C ARG A 123 17.75 -10.95 0.15
N LYS A 124 17.26 -10.48 1.30
CA LYS A 124 17.53 -11.10 2.61
C LYS A 124 16.91 -12.49 2.70
N LEU A 125 15.64 -12.64 2.34
CA LEU A 125 14.97 -13.93 2.30
C LEU A 125 15.64 -14.89 1.30
N PHE A 126 16.11 -14.39 0.15
CA PHE A 126 16.87 -15.22 -0.78
C PHE A 126 18.18 -15.73 -0.16
N SER A 127 18.88 -14.91 0.63
CA SER A 127 20.08 -15.36 1.35
C SER A 127 19.79 -16.50 2.34
N VAL A 128 18.58 -16.52 2.94
CA VAL A 128 18.10 -17.63 3.79
C VAL A 128 17.98 -18.89 2.96
N ILE A 129 17.38 -18.81 1.76
CA ILE A 129 17.28 -19.93 0.83
C ILE A 129 18.68 -20.46 0.47
N GLU A 130 19.62 -19.57 0.16
CA GLU A 130 21.00 -19.97 -0.18
C GLU A 130 21.71 -20.68 0.97
N LYS A 131 21.57 -20.21 2.21
CA LYS A 131 22.16 -20.87 3.38
C LYS A 131 21.44 -22.20 3.70
N SER A 132 20.12 -22.23 3.59
CA SER A 132 19.32 -23.45 3.79
C SER A 132 19.69 -24.53 2.79
N ARG A 133 20.12 -24.13 1.59
CA ARG A 133 20.60 -25.03 0.54
C ARG A 133 21.91 -25.74 0.90
N GLU A 134 22.70 -25.22 1.83
CA GLU A 134 23.90 -25.87 2.37
C GLU A 134 23.55 -27.06 3.30
N LEU A 135 22.35 -27.05 3.91
CA LEU A 135 21.85 -28.16 4.73
C LEU A 135 21.51 -29.38 3.88
N ASP A 136 20.91 -29.15 2.71
CA ASP A 136 20.61 -30.22 1.77
C ASP A 136 20.89 -29.87 0.29
N PRO A 137 22.16 -29.97 -0.12
CA PRO A 137 22.69 -30.72 -1.24
C PRO A 137 21.81 -31.06 -2.42
N GLN A 138 20.80 -31.87 -2.15
CA GLN A 138 20.11 -32.67 -3.13
C GLN A 138 18.60 -32.59 -2.94
N GLY A 139 18.12 -31.72 -2.06
CA GLY A 139 16.76 -31.85 -1.58
C GLY A 139 16.07 -30.58 -1.11
N ASN A 140 14.90 -30.86 -0.57
CA ASN A 140 13.71 -30.04 -0.40
C ASN A 140 13.63 -29.50 1.03
N THR A 141 14.73 -28.97 1.58
CA THR A 141 14.71 -28.39 2.94
C THR A 141 13.59 -27.36 3.00
N PRO A 142 12.60 -27.52 3.91
CA PRO A 142 11.57 -26.53 4.09
C PRO A 142 12.18 -25.25 4.67
N VAL A 143 11.89 -24.12 4.03
CA VAL A 143 12.20 -22.78 4.51
C VAL A 143 10.87 -22.12 4.85
N VAL A 144 10.60 -21.96 6.14
CA VAL A 144 9.38 -21.33 6.66
C VAL A 144 9.56 -19.81 6.62
N ILE A 145 8.62 -19.12 5.98
CA ILE A 145 8.59 -17.67 5.84
C ILE A 145 7.21 -17.20 6.26
N HIS A 146 7.14 -16.21 7.14
CA HIS A 146 5.86 -15.61 7.47
C HIS A 146 5.31 -14.80 6.30
N SER A 147 4.01 -14.89 6.03
CA SER A 147 3.31 -14.13 5.00
C SER A 147 3.27 -12.62 5.30
N SER A 148 3.33 -12.26 6.58
CA SER A 148 3.48 -10.89 7.09
C SER A 148 4.32 -10.89 8.37
N SER A 149 4.97 -9.77 8.69
CA SER A 149 5.82 -9.65 9.90
C SER A 149 5.80 -8.26 10.55
N GLY A 150 5.00 -7.33 10.05
CA GLY A 150 4.87 -6.00 10.65
C GLY A 150 3.53 -5.30 10.41
N ILE A 151 2.55 -6.01 9.87
CA ILE A 151 1.30 -5.43 9.40
C ILE A 151 0.17 -5.89 10.31
N PRO A 152 -0.52 -4.97 11.00
CA PRO A 152 -1.73 -5.29 11.72
C PRO A 152 -2.81 -5.80 10.77
N GLY A 153 -3.50 -6.87 11.17
CA GLY A 153 -4.57 -7.49 10.38
C GLY A 153 -5.93 -6.86 10.66
N ARG A 154 -6.93 -7.29 9.86
CA ARG A 154 -8.34 -6.99 10.13
C ARG A 154 -8.79 -7.73 11.39
N GLU A 155 -9.50 -7.01 12.25
CA GLU A 155 -10.16 -7.56 13.44
C GLU A 155 -11.64 -7.76 13.15
N TRP A 156 -12.11 -8.97 13.48
CA TRP A 156 -13.49 -9.39 13.30
C TRP A 156 -14.15 -9.54 14.67
N ARG A 157 -15.44 -9.19 14.76
CA ARG A 157 -16.25 -9.43 15.95
C ARG A 157 -17.54 -10.16 15.60
N PRO A 158 -18.14 -10.94 16.54
CA PRO A 158 -19.46 -11.49 16.33
C PRO A 158 -20.48 -10.38 16.07
N LYS A 159 -21.34 -10.55 15.07
CA LYS A 159 -22.50 -9.68 14.84
C LYS A 159 -23.47 -9.83 16.02
N GLU A 160 -24.06 -8.72 16.45
CA GLU A 160 -25.04 -8.73 17.53
C GLU A 160 -26.23 -9.63 17.17
N GLY A 161 -26.62 -10.52 18.10
CA GLY A 161 -27.72 -11.46 17.90
C GLY A 161 -27.39 -12.75 17.15
N THR A 162 -26.14 -12.94 16.67
CA THR A 162 -25.73 -14.19 16.00
C THR A 162 -25.26 -15.28 16.97
N LYS A 163 -25.45 -16.55 16.59
CA LYS A 163 -25.06 -17.73 17.39
C LYS A 163 -23.88 -18.50 16.78
N PRO A 164 -23.14 -19.29 17.58
CA PRO A 164 -22.13 -20.20 17.05
C PRO A 164 -22.72 -21.16 16.01
N GLY A 165 -22.10 -21.23 14.83
CA GLY A 165 -22.53 -22.08 13.71
C GLY A 165 -23.41 -21.40 12.67
N GLU A 166 -23.81 -20.14 12.87
CA GLU A 166 -24.50 -19.36 11.84
C GLU A 166 -23.53 -18.84 10.78
N GLU A 167 -23.94 -18.88 9.50
CA GLU A 167 -23.20 -18.26 8.40
C GLU A 167 -23.13 -16.74 8.60
N GLU A 168 -22.02 -16.13 8.19
CA GLU A 168 -21.78 -14.69 8.36
C GLU A 168 -21.89 -14.16 9.80
N ARG A 169 -21.61 -14.99 10.81
CA ARG A 169 -21.63 -14.59 12.24
C ARG A 169 -20.65 -13.48 12.60
N PHE A 170 -19.66 -13.19 11.75
CA PHE A 170 -18.63 -12.20 12.00
C PHE A 170 -18.79 -10.99 11.08
N GLU A 171 -18.44 -9.83 11.60
CA GLU A 171 -18.31 -8.60 10.83
C GLU A 171 -16.95 -7.94 11.10
N GLU A 172 -16.43 -7.25 10.08
CA GLU A 172 -15.22 -6.46 10.23
C GLU A 172 -15.51 -5.28 11.16
N TRP A 173 -14.77 -5.24 12.27
CA TRP A 173 -14.88 -4.20 13.28
C TRP A 173 -13.79 -3.15 13.11
N ARG A 174 -12.59 -3.59 12.72
CA ARG A 174 -11.42 -2.74 12.59
C ARG A 174 -10.52 -3.29 11.50
N GLY A 175 -9.89 -2.40 10.77
CA GLY A 175 -8.86 -2.72 9.80
C GLY A 175 -7.89 -1.55 9.71
N MET A 176 -7.01 -1.59 8.73
CA MET A 176 -6.15 -0.46 8.42
C MET A 176 -6.22 -0.14 6.93
N ALA A 177 -6.16 1.14 6.63
CA ALA A 177 -6.00 1.66 5.28
C ALA A 177 -4.55 2.10 5.08
N ILE A 178 -4.05 2.00 3.86
CA ILE A 178 -2.74 2.53 3.49
C ILE A 178 -2.86 3.53 2.35
N ASN A 179 -2.23 4.68 2.50
CA ASN A 179 -2.01 5.60 1.39
C ASN A 179 -0.91 5.04 0.48
N GLN A 180 -1.27 4.67 -0.74
CA GLN A 180 -0.38 4.01 -1.70
C GLN A 180 0.76 4.91 -2.21
N GLU A 181 0.67 6.23 -2.03
CA GLU A 181 1.74 7.18 -2.40
C GLU A 181 2.77 7.36 -1.28
N THR A 182 2.28 7.51 -0.04
CA THR A 182 3.12 7.86 1.10
C THR A 182 3.55 6.66 1.93
N GLY A 183 2.86 5.53 1.80
CA GLY A 183 3.03 4.35 2.64
C GLY A 183 2.46 4.49 4.05
N GLN A 184 1.80 5.62 4.34
CA GLN A 184 1.22 5.89 5.65
C GLN A 184 0.00 5.01 5.90
N ILE A 185 -0.01 4.36 7.07
CA ILE A 185 -1.12 3.53 7.52
C ILE A 185 -2.04 4.35 8.42
N THR A 186 -3.35 4.15 8.26
CA THR A 186 -4.40 4.78 9.07
C THR A 186 -5.35 3.71 9.59
N ASP A 187 -5.63 3.76 10.89
CA ASP A 187 -6.62 2.87 11.52
C ASP A 187 -8.03 3.23 11.04
N ILE A 188 -8.77 2.22 10.59
CA ILE A 188 -10.16 2.35 10.16
C ILE A 188 -11.00 1.42 11.02
N LYS A 189 -12.00 1.97 11.69
CA LYS A 189 -12.91 1.20 12.53
C LYS A 189 -14.33 1.46 12.14
N ARG A 190 -15.16 0.43 12.33
CA ARG A 190 -16.59 0.54 12.25
C ARG A 190 -17.07 1.49 13.34
N GLU A 191 -17.86 2.47 12.96
CA GLU A 191 -18.40 3.46 13.88
C GLU A 191 -19.73 4.01 13.38
N LYS A 192 -20.53 4.55 14.29
CA LYS A 192 -21.75 5.28 13.95
C LYS A 192 -21.41 6.77 13.82
N LEU A 193 -21.74 7.36 12.68
CA LEU A 193 -21.58 8.79 12.43
C LEU A 193 -22.93 9.50 12.44
N PHE A 194 -22.93 10.70 12.99
CA PHE A 194 -24.11 11.58 13.04
C PHE A 194 -23.89 12.72 12.06
N ARG A 195 -24.79 12.87 11.07
CA ARG A 195 -24.63 13.84 9.98
C ARG A 195 -25.83 14.80 9.93
N PRO A 196 -25.60 16.12 9.80
CA PRO A 196 -26.70 17.07 9.62
C PRO A 196 -27.57 16.80 8.38
N SER A 197 -27.03 16.13 7.37
CA SER A 197 -27.75 15.76 6.15
C SER A 197 -28.71 14.58 6.32
N HIS A 198 -28.67 13.88 7.45
CA HIS A 198 -29.55 12.77 7.82
C HIS A 198 -30.10 13.06 9.23
N PRO A 199 -30.98 14.06 9.38
CA PRO A 199 -31.53 14.43 10.69
C PRO A 199 -32.30 13.30 11.37
N GLU A 200 -32.81 12.34 10.60
CA GLU A 200 -33.43 11.10 11.08
C GLU A 200 -32.47 10.24 11.92
N ASP A 201 -31.16 10.32 11.66
CA ASP A 201 -30.12 9.56 12.37
C ASP A 201 -29.66 10.27 13.67
N LEU A 202 -30.28 11.39 14.04
CA LEU A 202 -29.88 12.19 15.22
C LEU A 202 -30.61 11.79 16.51
N ASP A 203 -31.24 10.61 16.56
CA ASP A 203 -31.83 10.10 17.79
C ASP A 203 -30.73 9.69 18.80
N LEU A 204 -30.45 10.62 19.72
CA LEU A 204 -29.47 10.46 20.80
C LEU A 204 -29.88 9.38 21.82
N GLU A 205 -31.17 9.07 21.94
CA GLU A 205 -31.69 8.04 22.84
C GLU A 205 -31.56 6.64 22.21
N ALA A 206 -31.79 6.52 20.90
CA ALA A 206 -31.67 5.26 20.15
C ALA A 206 -30.22 4.90 19.75
N LYS A 207 -29.27 5.87 19.80
CA LYS A 207 -27.90 5.73 19.26
C LYS A 207 -27.90 5.28 17.79
N GLU A 208 -28.87 5.74 17.01
CA GLU A 208 -29.06 5.37 15.61
C GLU A 208 -28.32 6.33 14.69
N GLY A 209 -26.98 6.32 14.72
CA GLY A 209 -26.18 7.01 13.69
C GLY A 209 -26.02 6.16 12.43
N THR A 210 -25.69 6.79 11.29
CA THR A 210 -25.34 6.07 10.06
C THR A 210 -24.12 5.19 10.32
N GLU A 211 -24.27 3.88 10.09
CA GLU A 211 -23.15 2.95 10.25
C GLU A 211 -22.13 3.12 9.13
N MET A 212 -20.87 3.37 9.52
CA MET A 212 -19.73 3.43 8.61
C MET A 212 -18.89 2.18 8.79
N SER A 213 -18.91 1.30 7.79
CA SER A 213 -17.96 0.18 7.74
C SER A 213 -16.54 0.68 7.48
N PRO A 214 -15.49 -0.12 7.76
CA PRO A 214 -14.12 0.20 7.40
C PRO A 214 -13.94 0.54 5.91
N GLU A 215 -14.62 -0.17 5.00
CA GLU A 215 -14.60 0.08 3.56
C GLU A 215 -15.23 1.43 3.21
N LEU A 216 -16.39 1.74 3.79
CA LEU A 216 -17.04 3.05 3.59
C LEU A 216 -16.17 4.18 4.17
N ARG A 217 -15.45 3.93 5.25
CA ARG A 217 -14.46 4.85 5.83
C ARG A 217 -13.33 5.14 4.83
N ILE A 218 -12.74 4.11 4.20
CA ILE A 218 -11.73 4.30 3.14
C ILE A 218 -12.29 5.14 2.00
N HIS A 219 -13.49 4.79 1.53
CA HIS A 219 -14.13 5.50 0.43
C HIS A 219 -14.39 6.99 0.77
N SER A 220 -14.76 7.27 2.01
CA SER A 220 -14.94 8.63 2.53
C SER A 220 -13.61 9.39 2.64
N ILE A 221 -12.51 8.73 3.01
CA ILE A 221 -11.18 9.35 3.05
C ILE A 221 -10.74 9.74 1.63
N ASN A 222 -10.83 8.80 0.68
CA ASN A 222 -10.51 9.06 -0.73
C ASN A 222 -11.34 10.20 -1.32
N ALA A 223 -12.66 10.18 -1.08
CA ALA A 223 -13.54 11.25 -1.53
C ALA A 223 -13.20 12.60 -0.90
N GLY A 224 -12.94 12.64 0.41
CA GLY A 224 -12.58 13.87 1.13
C GLY A 224 -11.24 14.45 0.68
N GLU A 225 -10.21 13.62 0.51
CA GLU A 225 -8.92 14.08 -0.04
C GLU A 225 -9.06 14.64 -1.45
N TRP A 226 -9.84 13.95 -2.28
CA TRP A 226 -10.09 14.37 -3.66
C TRP A 226 -10.83 15.71 -3.72
N GLU A 227 -11.91 15.85 -2.94
CA GLU A 227 -12.68 17.09 -2.86
C GLU A 227 -11.83 18.26 -2.35
N ASN A 228 -11.04 18.04 -1.28
CA ASN A 228 -10.11 19.05 -0.78
C ASN A 228 -9.12 19.49 -1.85
N LYS A 229 -8.60 18.54 -2.64
CA LYS A 229 -7.69 18.87 -3.75
C LYS A 229 -8.38 19.74 -4.80
N LEU A 230 -9.61 19.40 -5.19
CA LEU A 230 -10.37 20.18 -6.16
C LEU A 230 -10.74 21.58 -5.64
N ILE A 231 -11.06 21.72 -4.35
CA ILE A 231 -11.30 23.01 -3.69
C ILE A 231 -10.04 23.87 -3.73
N GLU A 232 -8.87 23.32 -3.43
CA GLU A 232 -7.59 24.02 -3.53
C GLU A 232 -7.37 24.60 -4.94
N LEU A 233 -7.61 23.79 -5.99
CA LEU A 233 -7.52 24.26 -7.38
C LEU A 233 -8.53 25.36 -7.69
N ALA A 234 -9.76 25.21 -7.20
CA ALA A 234 -10.81 26.22 -7.37
C ALA A 234 -10.45 27.54 -6.69
N GLN A 235 -9.80 27.49 -5.52
CA GLN A 235 -9.33 28.68 -4.80
C GLN A 235 -8.22 29.40 -5.58
N PHE A 236 -7.18 28.72 -6.04
CA PHE A 236 -6.13 29.37 -6.84
C PHE A 236 -6.68 29.98 -8.13
N LYS A 237 -7.57 29.26 -8.82
CA LYS A 237 -8.27 29.77 -9.99
C LYS A 237 -9.11 31.01 -9.67
N LYS A 238 -9.82 31.03 -8.54
CA LYS A 238 -10.60 32.19 -8.10
C LYS A 238 -9.71 33.42 -7.91
N HIS A 239 -8.56 33.28 -7.27
CA HIS A 239 -7.60 34.39 -7.09
C HIS A 239 -7.07 34.90 -8.43
N ALA A 240 -6.73 33.98 -9.36
CA ALA A 240 -6.35 34.38 -10.72
C ALA A 240 -7.45 35.19 -11.40
N ASN A 241 -8.72 34.80 -11.24
CA ASN A 241 -9.86 35.51 -11.81
C ASN A 241 -10.05 36.90 -11.20
N GLU A 242 -9.88 37.03 -9.88
CA GLU A 242 -10.01 38.31 -9.18
C GLU A 242 -8.91 39.30 -9.59
N ILE A 243 -7.66 38.83 -9.73
CA ILE A 243 -6.55 39.65 -10.24
C ILE A 243 -6.78 40.05 -11.69
N MET A 244 -7.21 39.10 -12.51
CA MET A 244 -7.48 39.32 -13.93
C MET A 244 -8.61 40.34 -14.16
N GLY A 245 -9.68 40.28 -13.37
CA GLY A 245 -10.80 41.22 -13.45
C GLY A 245 -11.35 41.38 -14.87
N ASP A 246 -11.43 42.63 -15.33
CA ASP A 246 -11.86 43.03 -16.68
C ASP A 246 -10.70 43.15 -17.68
N ALA A 247 -9.47 42.79 -17.30
CA ALA A 247 -8.28 42.94 -18.15
C ALA A 247 -8.43 42.30 -19.55
N PRO A 248 -9.04 41.10 -19.72
CA PRO A 248 -9.26 40.54 -21.05
C PRO A 248 -10.14 41.41 -21.94
N LEU A 249 -11.13 42.11 -21.37
CA LEU A 249 -12.01 43.02 -22.11
C LEU A 249 -11.28 44.31 -22.50
N VAL A 250 -10.47 44.86 -21.59
CA VAL A 250 -9.66 46.07 -21.85
C VAL A 250 -8.61 45.83 -22.94
N LEU A 251 -8.04 44.63 -22.97
CA LEU A 251 -7.05 44.23 -23.98
C LEU A 251 -7.66 43.94 -25.35
N GLY A 252 -8.94 43.60 -25.45
CA GLY A 252 -9.65 43.44 -26.73
C GLY A 252 -8.89 42.63 -27.78
N GLU A 253 -8.71 43.21 -28.97
CA GLU A 253 -8.01 42.58 -30.10
C GLU A 253 -6.50 42.39 -29.83
N GLU A 254 -5.89 43.26 -29.02
CA GLU A 254 -4.47 43.14 -28.68
C GLU A 254 -4.15 41.88 -27.87
N SER A 255 -5.17 41.22 -27.28
CA SER A 255 -5.00 39.93 -26.60
C SER A 255 -4.48 38.82 -27.52
N HIS A 256 -4.64 38.93 -28.84
CA HIS A 256 -4.15 37.96 -29.81
C HIS A 256 -2.71 38.24 -30.29
N LEU A 257 -2.13 39.39 -29.92
CA LEU A 257 -0.78 39.73 -30.34
C LEU A 257 0.26 38.88 -29.58
N PRO A 258 1.39 38.54 -30.23
CA PRO A 258 2.54 37.95 -29.54
C PRO A 258 2.97 38.79 -28.33
N ALA A 259 3.23 38.15 -27.19
CA ALA A 259 3.72 38.79 -25.97
C ALA A 259 5.24 39.11 -26.03
N ILE A 260 5.66 39.83 -27.08
CA ILE A 260 7.05 40.28 -27.29
C ILE A 260 7.26 41.71 -26.76
N PRO A 261 8.50 42.13 -26.45
CA PRO A 261 8.79 43.47 -25.94
C PRO A 261 8.23 44.60 -26.81
N GLU A 262 8.24 44.45 -28.14
CA GLU A 262 7.72 45.44 -29.08
C GLU A 262 6.22 45.69 -28.86
N ASN A 263 5.44 44.62 -28.75
CA ASN A 263 3.99 44.71 -28.58
C ASN A 263 3.62 45.15 -27.16
N THR A 264 4.32 44.62 -26.16
CA THR A 264 4.02 44.91 -24.74
C THR A 264 4.44 46.34 -24.34
N ASN A 265 5.56 46.86 -24.87
CA ASN A 265 5.94 48.25 -24.68
C ASN A 265 5.05 49.22 -25.47
N ALA A 266 4.51 48.80 -26.61
CA ALA A 266 3.57 49.60 -27.39
C ALA A 266 2.26 49.83 -26.61
N LEU A 267 1.78 48.83 -25.85
CA LEU A 267 0.57 48.97 -25.03
C LEU A 267 0.64 50.18 -24.09
N GLY A 268 1.75 50.35 -23.35
CA GLY A 268 1.91 51.46 -22.40
C GLY A 268 2.11 52.83 -23.04
N LYS A 269 2.56 52.87 -24.30
CA LYS A 269 2.67 54.13 -25.06
C LYS A 269 1.34 54.56 -25.67
N ILE A 270 0.46 53.61 -25.95
CA ILE A 270 -0.84 53.84 -26.59
C ILE A 270 -1.91 54.13 -25.53
N ASP A 271 -2.03 53.28 -24.50
CA ASP A 271 -3.05 53.40 -23.45
C ASP A 271 -2.54 52.85 -22.11
N PRO A 272 -2.36 53.70 -21.09
CA PRO A 272 -1.98 53.27 -19.74
C PRO A 272 -2.89 52.18 -19.15
N ARG A 273 -4.19 52.17 -19.49
CA ARG A 273 -5.13 51.15 -19.02
C ARG A 273 -4.83 49.77 -19.60
N LYS A 274 -4.38 49.71 -20.86
CA LYS A 274 -3.97 48.45 -21.50
C LYS A 274 -2.67 47.90 -20.91
N ALA A 275 -1.73 48.78 -20.53
CA ALA A 275 -0.54 48.36 -19.81
C ALA A 275 -0.88 47.82 -18.41
N GLU A 276 -1.78 48.47 -17.68
CA GLU A 276 -2.27 47.95 -16.39
C GLU A 276 -2.97 46.60 -16.54
N ALA A 277 -3.86 46.47 -17.54
CA ALA A 277 -4.54 45.22 -17.85
C ALA A 277 -3.56 44.10 -18.20
N TYR A 278 -2.52 44.38 -19.00
CA TYR A 278 -1.47 43.39 -19.28
C TYR A 278 -0.71 42.96 -18.02
N ASN A 279 -0.37 43.89 -17.12
CA ASN A 279 0.27 43.54 -15.86
C ASN A 279 -0.64 42.65 -14.99
N LYS A 280 -1.93 42.97 -14.88
CA LYS A 280 -2.92 42.11 -14.20
C LYS A 280 -2.96 40.70 -14.81
N MET A 281 -2.90 40.57 -16.13
CA MET A 281 -2.84 39.28 -16.81
C MET A 281 -1.59 38.48 -16.41
N ARG A 282 -0.43 39.14 -16.35
CA ARG A 282 0.83 38.49 -15.93
C ARG A 282 0.81 38.08 -14.46
N ASP A 283 0.28 38.92 -13.59
CA ASP A 283 0.18 38.63 -12.16
C ASP A 283 -0.79 37.47 -11.92
N ALA A 284 -1.92 37.43 -12.64
CA ALA A 284 -2.86 36.32 -12.61
C ALA A 284 -2.24 35.00 -13.10
N ASP A 285 -1.31 35.07 -14.06
CA ASP A 285 -0.66 33.87 -14.61
C ASP A 285 0.16 33.10 -13.58
N ILE A 286 0.72 33.78 -12.57
CA ILE A 286 1.42 33.12 -11.45
C ILE A 286 0.47 32.14 -10.72
N PHE A 287 -0.78 32.56 -10.48
CA PHE A 287 -1.79 31.71 -9.85
C PHE A 287 -2.31 30.63 -10.80
N LEU A 288 -2.37 30.90 -12.10
CA LEU A 288 -2.72 29.89 -13.11
C LEU A 288 -1.63 28.83 -13.27
N GLU A 289 -0.35 29.17 -13.11
CA GLU A 289 0.74 28.18 -13.05
C GLU A 289 0.60 27.27 -11.83
N ASN A 290 0.33 27.84 -10.64
CA ASN A 290 0.07 27.02 -9.46
C ASN A 290 -1.17 26.12 -9.63
N THR A 291 -2.23 26.67 -10.23
CA THR A 291 -3.44 25.91 -10.56
C THR A 291 -3.11 24.76 -11.53
N LYS A 292 -2.29 25.02 -12.54
CA LYS A 292 -1.84 24.00 -13.51
C LYS A 292 -1.03 22.91 -12.82
N LEU A 293 -0.03 23.25 -12.01
CA LEU A 293 0.77 22.26 -11.28
C LEU A 293 -0.11 21.37 -10.38
N GLY A 294 -1.07 21.99 -9.68
CA GLY A 294 -2.02 21.25 -8.86
C GLY A 294 -2.97 20.37 -9.68
N PHE A 295 -3.42 20.84 -10.85
CA PHE A 295 -4.22 20.08 -11.80
C PHE A 295 -3.44 18.88 -12.35
N ASP A 296 -2.20 19.08 -12.79
CA ASP A 296 -1.34 18.02 -13.31
C ASP A 296 -1.12 16.93 -12.25
N ALA A 297 -0.84 17.31 -11.00
CA ALA A 297 -0.70 16.36 -9.89
C ALA A 297 -2.01 15.61 -9.58
N ALA A 298 -3.15 16.30 -9.61
CA ALA A 298 -4.46 15.67 -9.41
C ALA A 298 -4.81 14.72 -10.56
N PHE A 299 -4.49 15.10 -11.80
CA PHE A 299 -4.68 14.28 -12.99
C PHE A 299 -3.81 13.02 -12.96
N GLU A 300 -2.52 13.15 -12.62
CA GLU A 300 -1.60 12.02 -12.47
C GLU A 300 -2.11 11.02 -11.43
N LYS A 301 -2.51 11.53 -10.26
CA LYS A 301 -3.11 10.73 -9.19
C LYS A 301 -4.37 10.00 -9.65
N ALA A 302 -5.27 10.71 -10.32
CA ALA A 302 -6.48 10.13 -10.90
C ALA A 302 -6.19 9.05 -11.94
N PHE A 303 -5.17 9.25 -12.78
CA PHE A 303 -4.79 8.29 -13.81
C PHE A 303 -4.15 7.02 -13.21
N LYS A 304 -3.29 7.20 -12.21
CA LYS A 304 -2.55 6.14 -11.54
C LYS A 304 -3.48 5.24 -10.71
N TYR A 305 -4.33 5.84 -9.89
CA TYR A 305 -5.17 5.13 -8.90
C TYR A 305 -6.66 5.09 -9.25
N GLY A 306 -7.04 5.60 -10.43
CA GLY A 306 -8.40 5.46 -10.96
C GLY A 306 -8.62 4.11 -11.63
N LYS A 307 -9.91 3.76 -11.77
CA LYS A 307 -10.38 2.56 -12.46
C LYS A 307 -10.07 2.63 -13.96
N PRO A 308 -9.94 1.49 -14.66
CA PRO A 308 -9.66 1.46 -16.10
C PRO A 308 -10.60 2.34 -16.93
N GLU A 309 -11.89 2.36 -16.63
CA GLU A 309 -12.89 3.16 -17.35
C GLU A 309 -12.65 4.67 -17.19
N GLN A 310 -12.09 5.10 -16.06
CA GLN A 310 -11.77 6.51 -15.81
C GLN A 310 -10.56 6.99 -16.60
N ARG A 311 -9.64 6.08 -16.95
CA ARG A 311 -8.44 6.42 -17.73
C ARG A 311 -8.78 6.91 -19.13
N GLU A 312 -9.85 6.40 -19.74
CA GLU A 312 -10.32 6.92 -21.03
C GLU A 312 -10.90 8.33 -20.88
N MET A 313 -11.73 8.59 -19.86
CA MET A 313 -12.22 9.94 -19.60
C MET A 313 -11.09 10.95 -19.35
N LEU A 314 -10.03 10.51 -18.66
CA LEU A 314 -8.84 11.32 -18.41
C LEU A 314 -8.08 11.63 -19.70
N LYS A 315 -7.97 10.68 -20.64
CA LYS A 315 -7.37 10.96 -21.96
C LYS A 315 -8.15 12.04 -22.71
N ASP A 316 -9.47 11.97 -22.69
CA ASP A 316 -10.33 12.99 -23.32
C ASP A 316 -10.11 14.37 -22.69
N ILE A 317 -10.03 14.43 -21.35
CA ILE A 317 -9.74 15.68 -20.62
C ILE A 317 -8.37 16.23 -21.05
N ALA A 318 -7.36 15.38 -21.15
CA ALA A 318 -6.01 15.79 -21.56
C ALA A 318 -5.98 16.30 -23.00
N GLU A 319 -6.69 15.65 -23.93
CA GLU A 319 -6.76 16.08 -25.32
C GLU A 319 -7.46 17.44 -25.46
N GLU A 320 -8.62 17.62 -24.84
CA GLU A 320 -9.35 18.90 -24.84
C GLU A 320 -8.52 20.02 -24.21
N TYR A 321 -7.88 19.75 -23.07
CA TYR A 321 -6.99 20.70 -22.40
C TYR A 321 -5.85 21.13 -23.33
N ASN A 322 -5.16 20.17 -23.96
CA ASN A 322 -4.06 20.45 -24.89
C ASN A 322 -4.53 21.24 -26.11
N ASN A 323 -5.69 20.91 -26.68
CA ASN A 323 -6.23 21.63 -27.82
C ASN A 323 -6.55 23.09 -27.49
N LYS A 324 -7.09 23.36 -26.30
CA LYS A 324 -7.32 24.75 -25.83
C LYS A 324 -6.02 25.48 -25.54
N MET A 325 -5.02 24.80 -24.99
CA MET A 325 -3.73 25.42 -24.72
C MET A 325 -2.98 25.83 -25.99
N LYS A 326 -3.21 25.18 -27.13
CA LYS A 326 -2.66 25.62 -28.43
C LYS A 326 -3.13 27.02 -28.83
N GLU A 327 -4.33 27.44 -28.41
CA GLU A 327 -4.84 28.80 -28.66
C GLU A 327 -4.15 29.88 -27.82
N ALA A 328 -3.35 29.50 -26.82
CA ALA A 328 -2.60 30.42 -25.97
C ALA A 328 -1.28 30.88 -26.62
N SER A 329 -0.91 30.32 -27.77
CA SER A 329 0.31 30.63 -28.51
C SER A 329 0.03 30.87 -29.99
N VAL A 330 0.90 31.66 -30.63
CA VAL A 330 0.90 31.87 -32.08
C VAL A 330 2.30 31.61 -32.64
N PRO A 331 2.42 31.10 -33.87
CA PRO A 331 3.71 30.93 -34.51
C PRO A 331 4.31 32.29 -34.88
N LEU A 332 5.57 32.51 -34.50
CA LEU A 332 6.35 33.70 -34.83
C LEU A 332 7.57 33.30 -35.65
N LYS A 333 7.70 33.91 -36.84
CA LYS A 333 8.91 33.77 -37.68
C LYS A 333 10.03 34.63 -37.11
N ILE A 334 11.12 34.00 -36.71
CA ILE A 334 12.35 34.70 -36.31
C ILE A 334 13.27 34.95 -37.51
N LYS A 335 14.28 35.81 -37.34
CA LYS A 335 15.13 36.34 -38.42
C LYS A 335 15.86 35.27 -39.25
N ASP A 336 16.03 34.06 -38.73
CA ASP A 336 16.67 32.94 -39.42
C ASP A 336 15.68 32.06 -40.22
N GLY A 337 14.39 32.46 -40.27
CA GLY A 337 13.34 31.75 -40.99
C GLY A 337 12.69 30.61 -40.21
N ARG A 338 13.14 30.30 -38.98
CA ARG A 338 12.47 29.33 -38.11
C ARG A 338 11.18 29.91 -37.53
N GLU A 339 10.21 29.04 -37.29
CA GLU A 339 9.00 29.36 -36.54
C GLU A 339 9.15 28.87 -35.11
N ILE A 340 8.80 29.75 -34.16
CA ILE A 340 8.70 29.42 -32.74
C ILE A 340 7.30 29.78 -32.25
N ASP A 341 6.73 28.97 -31.37
CA ASP A 341 5.48 29.32 -30.71
C ASP A 341 5.76 30.31 -29.59
N VAL A 342 5.10 31.46 -29.65
CA VAL A 342 5.18 32.50 -28.61
C VAL A 342 3.81 32.68 -27.97
N PRO A 343 3.75 32.89 -26.65
CA PRO A 343 2.48 33.15 -25.98
C PRO A 343 1.88 34.45 -26.50
N VAL A 344 0.55 34.49 -26.62
CA VAL A 344 -0.18 35.74 -26.90
C VAL A 344 -0.36 36.54 -25.61
N ILE A 345 -0.61 37.85 -25.73
CA ILE A 345 -0.87 38.74 -24.58
C ILE A 345 -2.05 38.23 -23.74
N GLY A 346 -3.05 37.63 -24.37
CA GLY A 346 -4.22 37.01 -23.74
C GLY A 346 -4.02 35.56 -23.28
N ALA A 347 -2.81 35.01 -23.34
CA ALA A 347 -2.52 33.61 -22.98
C ALA A 347 -3.05 33.23 -21.58
N PRO A 348 -2.93 34.08 -20.54
CA PRO A 348 -3.51 33.76 -19.23
C PRO A 348 -5.03 33.56 -19.27
N SER A 349 -5.77 34.26 -20.13
CA SER A 349 -7.23 34.08 -20.25
C SER A 349 -7.56 32.74 -20.91
N LYS A 350 -6.80 32.35 -21.94
CA LYS A 350 -6.95 31.04 -22.62
C LYS A 350 -6.61 29.89 -21.68
N LYS A 351 -5.51 30.02 -20.93
CA LYS A 351 -5.10 29.07 -19.90
C LYS A 351 -6.15 28.93 -18.79
N ARG A 352 -6.69 30.05 -18.30
CA ARG A 352 -7.81 30.06 -17.33
C ARG A 352 -9.00 29.26 -17.86
N GLU A 353 -9.41 29.47 -19.11
CA GLU A 353 -10.53 28.76 -19.71
C GLU A 353 -10.27 27.26 -19.82
N ALA A 354 -9.08 26.88 -20.33
CA ALA A 354 -8.65 25.50 -20.43
C ALA A 354 -8.67 24.79 -19.06
N LEU A 355 -8.04 25.40 -18.06
CA LEU A 355 -8.03 24.88 -16.68
C LEU A 355 -9.42 24.81 -16.07
N ASN A 356 -10.27 25.82 -16.29
CA ASN A 356 -11.61 25.83 -15.75
C ASN A 356 -12.44 24.64 -16.24
N GLN A 357 -12.37 24.35 -17.54
CA GLN A 357 -13.09 23.22 -18.13
C GLN A 357 -12.48 21.88 -17.70
N ALA A 358 -11.15 21.77 -17.73
CA ALA A 358 -10.46 20.55 -17.33
C ALA A 358 -10.72 20.21 -15.86
N ILE A 359 -10.64 21.18 -14.94
CA ILE A 359 -10.94 20.99 -13.52
C ILE A 359 -12.42 20.61 -13.32
N HIS A 360 -13.35 21.21 -14.07
CA HIS A 360 -14.77 20.88 -13.96
C HIS A 360 -15.05 19.44 -14.40
N ARG A 361 -14.45 18.99 -15.50
CA ARG A 361 -14.54 17.59 -15.93
C ARG A 361 -13.85 16.66 -14.94
N LEU A 362 -12.67 17.03 -14.45
CA LEU A 362 -11.94 16.27 -13.43
C LEU A 362 -12.76 16.13 -12.15
N ALA A 363 -13.57 17.12 -11.77
CA ALA A 363 -14.47 17.02 -10.60
C ALA A 363 -15.61 15.99 -10.77
N SER A 364 -15.91 15.58 -12.00
CA SER A 364 -16.98 14.61 -12.29
C SER A 364 -16.53 13.15 -12.25
N ILE A 365 -15.23 12.88 -12.13
CA ILE A 365 -14.73 11.50 -12.04
C ILE A 365 -14.94 10.94 -10.63
N VAL A 366 -15.04 9.62 -10.53
CA VAL A 366 -15.00 8.92 -9.23
C VAL A 366 -13.66 9.21 -8.54
N PRO A 367 -13.64 9.55 -7.24
CA PRO A 367 -12.39 9.78 -6.52
C PRO A 367 -11.40 8.61 -6.69
N PRO A 368 -10.11 8.88 -6.96
CA PRO A 368 -9.10 7.84 -7.07
C PRO A 368 -8.92 7.08 -5.74
N GLU A 369 -8.59 5.78 -5.83
CA GLU A 369 -8.41 4.91 -4.67
C GLU A 369 -7.00 5.07 -4.07
N THR A 370 -6.65 6.28 -3.60
CA THR A 370 -5.33 6.56 -3.00
C THR A 370 -5.11 5.78 -1.70
N PHE A 371 -6.17 5.59 -0.91
CA PHE A 371 -6.22 4.68 0.21
C PHE A 371 -6.89 3.38 -0.19
N VAL A 372 -6.28 2.27 0.19
CA VAL A 372 -6.80 0.91 0.02
C VAL A 372 -6.63 0.12 1.32
N PRO A 373 -7.34 -1.00 1.51
CA PRO A 373 -7.12 -1.87 2.66
C PRO A 373 -5.67 -2.37 2.72
N VAL A 374 -5.02 -2.26 3.89
CA VAL A 374 -3.60 -2.61 4.05
C VAL A 374 -3.33 -4.07 3.69
N GLU A 375 -4.25 -4.98 4.02
CA GLU A 375 -4.10 -6.41 3.72
C GLU A 375 -4.13 -6.69 2.23
N GLU A 376 -4.98 -6.00 1.46
CA GLU A 376 -5.05 -6.19 0.01
C GLU A 376 -3.77 -5.69 -0.67
N PHE A 377 -3.30 -4.52 -0.24
CA PHE A 377 -2.02 -3.98 -0.69
C PHE A 377 -0.84 -4.90 -0.32
N ALA A 378 -0.79 -5.34 0.93
CA ALA A 378 0.26 -6.23 1.42
C ALA A 378 0.22 -7.59 0.70
N MET A 379 -0.96 -8.11 0.37
CA MET A 379 -1.12 -9.41 -0.29
C MET A 379 -0.44 -9.39 -1.65
N ASP A 380 -0.69 -8.35 -2.46
CA ASP A 380 -0.07 -8.19 -3.78
C ASP A 380 1.47 -8.12 -3.69
N LYS A 381 1.97 -7.32 -2.74
CA LYS A 381 3.42 -7.14 -2.52
C LYS A 381 4.09 -8.39 -1.98
N THR A 382 3.50 -9.06 -0.99
CA THR A 382 3.97 -10.34 -0.45
C THR A 382 3.96 -11.41 -1.54
N ALA A 383 2.88 -11.54 -2.30
CA ALA A 383 2.78 -12.52 -3.38
C ALA A 383 3.86 -12.30 -4.45
N THR A 384 4.13 -11.04 -4.81
CA THR A 384 5.22 -10.68 -5.73
C THR A 384 6.57 -11.12 -5.19
N THR A 385 6.90 -10.80 -3.94
CA THR A 385 8.17 -11.17 -3.31
C THR A 385 8.34 -12.69 -3.23
N LEU A 386 7.33 -13.41 -2.70
CA LEU A 386 7.41 -14.87 -2.56
C LEU A 386 7.45 -15.57 -3.91
N GLY A 387 6.71 -15.06 -4.91
CA GLY A 387 6.77 -15.51 -6.29
C GLY A 387 8.17 -15.35 -6.91
N ASN A 388 8.79 -14.18 -6.72
CA ASN A 388 10.17 -13.94 -7.16
C ASN A 388 11.17 -14.88 -6.47
N LEU A 389 11.03 -15.09 -5.16
CA LEU A 389 11.87 -16.03 -4.41
C LEU A 389 11.76 -17.46 -4.96
N ALA A 390 10.53 -17.92 -5.22
CA ALA A 390 10.28 -19.24 -5.77
C ALA A 390 10.89 -19.38 -7.18
N ALA A 391 10.61 -18.41 -8.06
CA ALA A 391 11.13 -18.41 -9.43
C ALA A 391 12.66 -18.39 -9.46
N LYS A 392 13.28 -17.50 -8.68
CA LYS A 392 14.74 -17.37 -8.59
C LYS A 392 15.41 -18.59 -7.96
N SER A 393 14.79 -19.18 -6.95
CA SER A 393 15.26 -20.42 -6.32
C SER A 393 15.24 -21.57 -7.32
N TYR A 394 14.15 -21.71 -8.07
CA TYR A 394 14.02 -22.73 -9.11
C TYR A 394 14.98 -22.49 -10.29
N GLU A 395 15.16 -21.26 -10.75
CA GLU A 395 16.13 -20.94 -11.81
C GLU A 395 17.55 -21.35 -11.39
N LYS A 396 17.93 -21.08 -10.14
CA LYS A 396 19.27 -21.36 -9.63
C LYS A 396 19.52 -22.83 -9.28
N TYR A 397 18.52 -23.53 -8.74
CA TYR A 397 18.70 -24.87 -8.16
C TYR A 397 17.87 -25.98 -8.82
N GLY A 398 16.97 -25.61 -9.75
CA GLY A 398 16.07 -26.53 -10.45
C GLY A 398 15.23 -27.37 -9.49
N LYS A 399 15.18 -28.67 -9.76
CA LYS A 399 14.47 -29.66 -8.92
C LYS A 399 15.02 -29.82 -7.49
N ASN A 400 16.19 -29.24 -7.20
CA ASN A 400 16.82 -29.29 -5.88
C ASN A 400 16.67 -27.93 -5.15
N ALA A 401 15.70 -27.12 -5.55
CA ALA A 401 15.36 -25.89 -4.85
C ALA A 401 14.74 -26.20 -3.47
N PRO A 402 15.08 -25.45 -2.42
CA PRO A 402 14.38 -25.54 -1.14
C PRO A 402 12.87 -25.30 -1.29
N VAL A 403 12.07 -25.95 -0.45
CA VAL A 403 10.61 -25.76 -0.44
C VAL A 403 10.29 -24.52 0.38
N LEU A 404 9.61 -23.54 -0.21
CA LEU A 404 9.15 -22.38 0.53
C LEU A 404 7.82 -22.71 1.20
N ALA A 405 7.80 -22.72 2.53
CA ALA A 405 6.61 -22.92 3.34
C ALA A 405 6.15 -21.55 3.84
N ILE A 406 4.93 -21.15 3.46
CA ILE A 406 4.37 -19.86 3.87
C ILE A 406 3.54 -20.10 5.12
N GLU A 407 3.86 -19.37 6.18
CA GLU A 407 3.17 -19.45 7.46
C GLU A 407 2.43 -18.15 7.76
N ASN A 408 1.23 -18.24 8.31
CA ASN A 408 0.54 -17.06 8.85
C ASN A 408 1.10 -16.73 10.23
N MET A 409 1.27 -15.45 10.52
CA MET A 409 1.66 -15.01 11.86
C MET A 409 0.53 -15.25 12.88
N TYR A 410 0.74 -14.99 14.17
CA TYR A 410 -0.31 -15.13 15.18
C TYR A 410 -1.49 -14.15 14.94
N SER A 411 -2.63 -14.41 15.58
CA SER A 411 -3.86 -13.63 15.35
C SER A 411 -3.66 -12.13 15.58
N GLY A 412 -4.28 -11.31 14.74
CA GLY A 412 -4.17 -9.84 14.81
C GLY A 412 -3.13 -9.26 13.86
N PHE A 413 -2.35 -10.10 13.16
CA PHE A 413 -1.51 -9.70 12.04
C PHE A 413 -2.21 -9.95 10.70
N ALA A 414 -1.76 -9.25 9.66
CA ALA A 414 -2.29 -9.43 8.32
C ALA A 414 -2.18 -10.89 7.87
N PHE A 415 -3.24 -11.40 7.23
CA PHE A 415 -3.38 -12.79 6.77
C PHE A 415 -3.58 -13.84 7.88
N SER A 416 -3.61 -13.40 9.14
CA SER A 416 -3.81 -14.29 10.28
C SER A 416 -5.29 -14.33 10.67
N ARG A 417 -6.06 -15.19 10.01
CA ARG A 417 -7.45 -15.46 10.38
C ARG A 417 -7.51 -16.67 11.31
N ALA A 418 -8.12 -16.49 12.48
CA ALA A 418 -8.62 -17.58 13.31
C ALA A 418 -10.10 -17.73 12.97
N GLU A 419 -10.44 -18.58 11.98
CA GLU A 419 -11.83 -18.93 11.69
C GLU A 419 -12.33 -20.07 12.58
#